data_AF-A0A510Y1D2-F1
#
_entry.id   AF-A0A510Y1D2-F1
#
_cell.length_a   1.000
_cell.length_b   1.000
_cell.length_c   1.000
_cell.angle_alpha   90.00
_cell.angle_beta   90.00
_cell.angle_gamma   90.00
#
_symmetry.space_group_name_H-M   'P 1'
#
loop_
_entity.id
_entity.type
_entity.pdbx_description
1 polymer ?
#
loop_
_entity_poly.entity_id
_entity_poly.type
_entity_poly.pdbx_seq_one_letter_code
_entity_poly.pdbx_strand_id
1 'polypeptide(L)'
;MKQSKLLQLDLQYFAEGETETDSQSSDGKEKTETTGEEEGKEQQEHMIPKHRFDEVNEGYKEMKKELDAFKQERDKAEKERKQKEQEEAEKRGEYEDLYKQTQTDLEAVQQERDSANERIQSLEGTVNELLNSKLESIDESYHDLIPENLTPEQKLAWVNSAEQKGLFGNKQEQPIGEQTNPQDVQQTQDTNKMNPMEKLLSGYGRK
;
A
#
# COMPACT_ATOMS: atom_id res chain seq x y z
N MET A 1 -18.27 -19.70 -5.74
CA MET A 1 -19.52 -19.16 -5.14
C MET A 1 -19.54 -19.59 -3.67
N LYS A 2 -19.11 -18.73 -2.74
CA LYS A 2 -19.18 -19.01 -1.30
C LYS A 2 -20.35 -18.21 -0.73
N GLN A 3 -21.27 -18.92 -0.09
CA GLN A 3 -22.52 -18.39 0.44
C GLN A 3 -22.25 -17.44 1.62
N SER A 4 -22.69 -16.19 1.48
CA SER A 4 -22.72 -15.21 2.57
C SER A 4 -23.84 -15.56 3.55
N LYS A 5 -23.49 -16.08 4.73
CA LYS A 5 -24.41 -16.19 5.87
C LYS A 5 -24.55 -14.80 6.50
N LEU A 6 -25.53 -14.03 6.02
CA LEU A 6 -26.01 -12.83 6.69
C LEU A 6 -26.73 -13.26 7.98
N LEU A 7 -26.15 -12.93 9.13
CA LEU A 7 -26.83 -13.02 10.42
C LEU A 7 -27.94 -11.95 10.45
N GLN A 8 -29.20 -12.39 10.43
CA GLN A 8 -30.34 -11.52 10.71
C GLN A 8 -30.30 -11.16 12.21
N LEU A 9 -30.09 -9.88 12.52
CA LEU A 9 -30.33 -9.36 13.86
C LEU A 9 -31.84 -9.27 14.07
N ASP A 10 -32.37 -9.97 15.07
CA ASP A 10 -33.75 -9.81 15.53
C ASP A 10 -33.93 -8.42 16.15
N LEU A 11 -34.46 -7.49 15.35
CA LEU A 11 -34.84 -6.12 15.74
C LEU A 11 -36.18 -6.06 16.52
N GLN A 12 -36.67 -7.17 17.05
CA GLN A 12 -38.02 -7.26 17.64
C GLN A 12 -38.11 -6.84 19.12
N TYR A 13 -37.02 -6.33 19.72
CA TYR A 13 -37.02 -5.91 21.13
C TYR A 13 -36.96 -4.39 21.35
N PHE A 14 -37.05 -3.56 20.31
CA PHE A 14 -36.92 -2.09 20.42
C PHE A 14 -38.02 -1.25 19.75
N ALA A 15 -39.07 -1.86 19.18
CA ALA A 15 -40.16 -1.13 18.57
C ALA A 15 -41.52 -1.63 19.08
N GLU A 16 -42.09 -0.93 20.07
CA GLU A 16 -43.51 -0.56 20.21
C GLU A 16 -43.84 -0.34 21.68
N GLY A 17 -43.64 0.90 22.11
CA GLY A 17 -44.00 1.40 23.41
C GLY A 17 -44.18 2.91 23.34
N GLU A 18 -45.02 3.39 22.41
CA GLU A 18 -45.46 4.79 22.38
C GLU A 18 -46.94 4.91 22.01
N THR A 19 -47.70 5.40 23.00
CA THR A 19 -48.73 6.45 22.88
C THR A 19 -49.85 6.30 21.85
N GLU A 20 -51.02 5.89 22.32
CA GLU A 20 -52.30 6.48 21.90
C GLU A 20 -52.92 7.19 23.11
N THR A 21 -52.75 8.51 23.16
CA THR A 21 -53.46 9.40 24.09
C THR A 21 -54.76 9.80 23.39
N ASP A 22 -55.80 9.01 23.60
CA ASP A 22 -57.13 9.32 23.08
C ASP A 22 -57.81 10.33 24.02
N SER A 23 -58.10 11.50 23.46
CA SER A 23 -58.87 12.55 24.11
C SER A 23 -60.34 12.19 24.06
N GLN A 24 -60.94 11.83 25.19
CA GLN A 24 -62.39 11.76 25.30
C GLN A 24 -62.92 12.35 26.62
N SER A 25 -63.58 13.50 26.46
CA SER A 25 -64.74 14.04 27.18
C SER A 25 -64.99 13.65 28.65
N SER A 26 -64.98 14.69 29.49
CA SER A 26 -66.18 15.24 30.13
C SER A 26 -67.26 14.24 30.56
N ASP A 27 -67.32 13.91 31.85
CA ASP A 27 -68.42 14.32 32.75
C ASP A 27 -68.08 13.84 34.17
N GLY A 28 -67.59 14.75 35.00
CA GLY A 28 -67.13 14.49 36.37
C GLY A 28 -67.73 15.51 37.31
N LYS A 29 -69.03 15.38 37.51
CA LYS A 29 -69.87 16.22 38.36
C LYS A 29 -69.54 15.99 39.84
N GLU A 30 -68.70 16.84 40.43
CA GLU A 30 -68.68 17.04 41.89
C GLU A 30 -68.81 18.52 42.27
N LYS A 31 -70.07 18.84 42.51
CA LYS A 31 -70.68 19.84 43.39
C LYS A 31 -69.70 20.66 44.26
N THR A 32 -69.52 21.91 43.86
CA THR A 32 -69.18 23.01 44.75
C THR A 32 -70.36 23.26 45.71
N GLU A 33 -70.20 22.96 46.99
CA GLU A 33 -70.98 23.59 48.06
C GLU A 33 -70.01 24.43 48.89
N THR A 34 -70.12 25.73 48.71
CA THR A 34 -69.51 26.75 49.54
C THR A 34 -70.53 27.14 50.62
N THR A 35 -70.04 27.21 51.85
CA THR A 35 -70.41 28.21 52.86
C THR A 35 -71.61 27.94 53.76
N GLY A 36 -71.27 27.78 55.04
CA GLY A 36 -72.04 28.10 56.23
C GLY A 36 -71.43 27.32 57.40
N GLU A 37 -70.97 27.86 58.51
CA GLU A 37 -70.92 29.22 59.06
C GLU A 37 -69.80 29.22 60.13
N GLU A 38 -69.13 30.36 60.25
CA GLU A 38 -68.57 30.97 61.46
C GLU A 38 -68.20 30.08 62.67
N GLU A 39 -66.90 30.04 62.98
CA GLU A 39 -66.42 30.33 64.34
C GLU A 39 -64.94 30.75 64.31
N GLY A 40 -64.67 31.95 64.82
CA GLY A 40 -63.33 32.49 64.98
C GLY A 40 -62.46 31.55 65.80
N LYS A 41 -61.53 30.89 65.14
CA LYS A 41 -60.32 30.36 65.77
C LYS A 41 -59.17 31.07 65.09
N GLU A 42 -58.53 31.90 65.89
CA GLU A 42 -57.21 32.48 65.66
C GLU A 42 -56.41 31.56 64.74
N GLN A 43 -55.83 32.14 63.69
CA GLN A 43 -54.72 31.52 62.98
C GLN A 43 -53.61 31.36 64.02
N GLN A 44 -53.71 30.32 64.85
CA GLN A 44 -52.58 29.76 65.55
C GLN A 44 -51.74 29.23 64.40
N GLU A 45 -50.84 30.09 63.91
CA GLU A 45 -49.70 29.69 63.13
C GLU A 45 -49.15 28.47 63.85
N HIS A 46 -49.43 27.28 63.32
CA HIS A 46 -48.95 26.05 63.89
C HIS A 46 -47.46 26.04 63.59
N MET A 47 -46.71 26.76 64.43
CA MET A 47 -45.28 26.92 64.31
C MET A 47 -44.70 25.52 64.34
N ILE A 48 -44.15 25.10 63.21
CA ILE A 48 -43.46 23.83 63.10
C ILE A 48 -42.35 23.87 64.15
N PRO A 49 -42.29 22.90 65.08
CA PRO A 49 -41.24 22.85 66.08
C PRO A 49 -39.87 22.94 65.39
N LYS A 50 -39.00 23.82 65.88
CA LYS A 50 -37.69 24.11 65.27
C LYS A 50 -36.90 22.85 64.91
N HIS A 51 -36.97 21.82 65.75
CA HIS A 51 -36.33 20.53 65.51
C HIS A 51 -36.78 19.84 64.21
N ARG A 52 -38.08 19.90 63.86
CA ARG A 52 -38.58 19.30 62.62
C ARG A 52 -38.15 20.08 61.38
N PHE A 53 -38.04 21.40 61.51
CA PHE A 53 -37.56 22.25 60.43
C PHE A 53 -36.06 22.03 60.16
N ASP A 54 -35.26 21.90 61.22
CA ASP A 54 -33.83 21.62 61.11
C ASP A 54 -33.59 20.25 60.43
N GLU A 55 -34.34 19.21 60.81
CA GLU A 55 -34.28 17.86 60.21
C GLU A 55 -34.60 17.86 58.70
N VAL A 56 -35.66 18.56 58.28
CA VAL A 56 -36.02 18.67 56.86
C VAL A 56 -34.97 19.42 56.05
N ASN A 57 -34.36 20.46 56.62
CA ASN A 57 -33.30 21.20 55.96
C ASN A 57 -32.01 20.40 55.83
N GLU A 58 -31.68 19.59 56.84
CA GLU A 58 -30.56 18.65 56.79
C GLU A 58 -30.81 17.58 55.72
N GLY A 59 -31.98 16.93 55.72
CA GLY A 59 -32.35 15.96 54.70
C GLY A 59 -32.39 16.53 53.28
N TYR A 60 -32.84 17.78 53.10
CA TYR A 60 -32.81 18.44 51.79
C TYR A 60 -31.38 18.71 51.31
N LYS A 61 -30.47 19.13 52.20
CA LYS A 61 -29.07 19.35 51.86
C LYS A 61 -28.36 18.03 51.52
N GLU A 62 -28.64 16.97 52.26
CA GLU A 62 -28.11 15.63 51.99
C GLU A 62 -28.62 15.08 50.65
N MET A 63 -29.93 15.12 50.42
CA MET A 63 -30.53 14.67 49.15
C MET A 63 -30.00 15.49 47.96
N LYS A 64 -29.82 16.81 48.11
CA LYS A 64 -29.22 17.65 47.07
C LYS A 64 -27.77 17.23 46.79
N LYS A 65 -26.99 16.95 47.84
CA LYS A 65 -25.60 16.48 47.72
C LYS A 65 -25.53 15.12 47.02
N GLU A 66 -26.42 14.19 47.34
CA GLU A 66 -26.52 12.89 46.67
C GLU A 66 -26.93 13.05 45.20
N LEU A 67 -27.90 13.90 44.90
CA LEU A 67 -28.34 14.15 43.53
C LEU A 67 -27.21 14.78 42.68
N ASP A 68 -26.47 15.74 43.25
CA ASP A 68 -25.34 16.39 42.58
C ASP A 68 -24.17 15.40 42.39
N ALA A 69 -23.88 14.56 43.39
CA ALA A 69 -22.89 13.50 43.27
C ALA A 69 -23.27 12.47 42.20
N PHE A 70 -24.53 12.03 42.19
CA PHE A 70 -25.04 11.07 41.21
C PHE A 70 -25.01 11.64 39.78
N LYS A 71 -25.40 12.90 39.60
CA LYS A 71 -25.28 13.59 38.30
C LYS A 71 -23.83 13.65 37.83
N GLN A 72 -22.91 14.06 38.71
CA GLN A 72 -21.49 14.12 38.38
C GLN A 72 -20.91 12.74 38.05
N GLU A 73 -21.33 11.69 38.75
CA GLU A 73 -20.91 10.32 38.46
C GLU A 73 -21.45 9.85 37.11
N ARG A 74 -22.72 10.11 36.80
CA ARG A 74 -23.30 9.81 35.49
C ARG A 74 -22.62 10.56 34.35
N ASP A 75 -22.34 11.85 34.53
CA ASP A 75 -21.67 12.66 33.52
C ASP A 75 -20.23 12.17 33.26
N LYS A 76 -19.52 11.74 34.32
CA LYS A 76 -18.19 11.13 34.18
C LYS A 76 -18.26 9.79 33.46
N ALA A 77 -19.17 8.91 33.88
CA ALA A 77 -19.35 7.60 33.25
C ALA A 77 -19.74 7.73 31.76
N GLU A 78 -20.59 8.70 31.40
CA GLU A 78 -20.96 8.95 30.00
C GLU A 78 -19.77 9.46 29.18
N LYS A 79 -18.96 10.37 29.74
CA LYS A 79 -17.74 10.87 29.08
C LYS A 79 -16.73 9.75 28.85
N GLU A 80 -16.48 8.92 29.86
CA GLU A 80 -15.57 7.77 29.74
C GLU A 80 -16.06 6.77 28.70
N ARG A 81 -17.38 6.49 28.66
CA ARG A 81 -17.96 5.62 27.62
C ARG A 81 -17.79 6.20 26.22
N LYS A 82 -18.07 7.49 26.04
CA LYS A 82 -17.91 8.18 24.74
C LYS A 82 -16.44 8.20 24.30
N GLN A 83 -15.51 8.49 25.20
CA GLN A 83 -14.08 8.46 24.91
C GLN A 83 -13.63 7.05 24.49
N LYS A 84 -14.03 6.03 25.24
CA LYS A 84 -13.68 4.64 24.92
C LYS A 84 -14.26 4.20 23.57
N GLU A 85 -15.50 4.58 23.27
CA GLU A 85 -16.13 4.29 21.97
C GLU A 85 -15.40 4.98 20.81
N GLN A 86 -14.98 6.24 20.99
CA GLN A 86 -14.17 6.97 20.02
C GLN A 86 -12.80 6.32 19.82
N GLU A 87 -12.09 5.98 20.89
CA GLU A 87 -10.80 5.30 20.81
C GLU A 87 -10.90 3.94 20.11
N GLU A 88 -11.96 3.17 20.37
CA GLU A 88 -12.19 1.90 19.69
C GLU A 88 -12.54 2.10 18.21
N ALA A 89 -13.29 3.15 17.87
CA ALA A 89 -13.60 3.50 16.49
C ALA A 89 -12.34 3.96 15.73
N GLU A 90 -11.51 4.79 16.35
CA GLU A 90 -10.22 5.24 15.80
C GLU A 90 -9.29 4.05 15.57
N LYS A 91 -9.11 3.17 16.56
CA LYS A 91 -8.33 1.94 16.40
C LYS A 91 -8.85 1.07 15.25
N ARG A 92 -10.17 0.88 15.14
CA ARG A 92 -10.76 0.11 14.04
C ARG A 92 -10.47 0.76 12.68
N GLY A 93 -10.56 2.08 12.58
CA GLY A 93 -10.21 2.83 11.37
C GLY A 93 -8.74 2.65 10.99
N GLU A 94 -7.82 2.84 11.95
CA GLU A 94 -6.39 2.64 11.75
C GLU A 94 -6.06 1.22 11.25
N TYR A 95 -6.72 0.19 11.79
CA TYR A 95 -6.55 -1.19 11.33
C TYR A 95 -7.08 -1.41 9.92
N GLU A 96 -8.22 -0.80 9.56
CA GLU A 96 -8.78 -0.90 8.21
C GLU A 96 -7.85 -0.24 7.18
N ASP A 97 -7.30 0.93 7.51
CA ASP A 97 -6.36 1.65 6.65
C ASP A 97 -5.04 0.88 6.49
N LEU A 98 -4.49 0.36 7.59
CA LEU A 98 -3.29 -0.48 7.55
C LEU A 98 -3.52 -1.74 6.71
N TYR A 99 -4.70 -2.36 6.81
CA TYR A 99 -5.04 -3.53 5.99
C TYR A 99 -5.10 -3.17 4.50
N LYS A 100 -5.79 -2.08 4.13
CA LYS A 100 -5.88 -1.63 2.74
C LYS A 100 -4.50 -1.28 2.18
N GLN A 101 -3.66 -0.60 2.97
CA GLN A 101 -2.32 -0.25 2.58
C GLN A 101 -1.48 -1.51 2.34
N THR A 102 -1.42 -2.43 3.31
CA THR A 102 -0.65 -3.68 3.17
C THR A 102 -1.13 -4.55 2.02
N GLN A 103 -2.44 -4.59 1.76
CA GLN A 103 -2.97 -5.29 0.60
C GLN A 103 -2.52 -4.64 -0.72
N THR A 104 -2.58 -3.30 -0.80
CA THR A 104 -2.14 -2.55 -1.99
C THR A 104 -0.64 -2.73 -2.23
N ASP A 105 0.17 -2.67 -1.16
CA ASP A 105 1.62 -2.87 -1.24
C ASP A 105 1.96 -4.29 -1.69
N LEU A 106 1.22 -5.29 -1.21
CA LEU A 106 1.40 -6.69 -1.61
C LEU A 106 1.06 -6.90 -3.09
N GLU A 107 -0.04 -6.31 -3.56
CA GLU A 107 -0.42 -6.35 -4.98
C GLU A 107 0.63 -5.65 -5.86
N ALA A 108 1.15 -4.50 -5.43
CA ALA A 108 2.21 -3.78 -6.13
C ALA A 108 3.50 -4.61 -6.23
N VAL A 109 3.96 -5.20 -5.12
CA VAL A 109 5.18 -6.03 -5.10
C VAL A 109 5.01 -7.28 -5.96
N GLN A 110 3.82 -7.91 -5.97
CA GLN A 110 3.54 -9.03 -6.85
C GLN A 110 3.64 -8.64 -8.32
N GLN A 111 3.04 -7.51 -8.70
CA GLN A 111 3.09 -7.01 -10.06
C GLN A 111 4.52 -6.65 -10.50
N GLU A 112 5.30 -6.00 -9.64
CA GLU A 112 6.71 -5.70 -9.91
C GLU A 112 7.53 -6.98 -10.09
N ARG A 113 7.30 -7.99 -9.24
CA ARG A 113 7.99 -9.28 -9.32
C ARG A 113 7.65 -10.02 -10.60
N ASP A 114 6.39 -10.02 -11.02
CA ASP A 114 5.97 -10.67 -12.26
C ASP A 114 6.56 -9.96 -13.48
N SER A 115 6.51 -8.62 -13.52
CA SER A 115 7.16 -7.84 -14.57
C SER A 115 8.68 -8.04 -14.62
N ALA A 116 9.34 -8.11 -13.45
CA ALA A 116 10.77 -8.40 -13.37
C ALA A 116 11.10 -9.80 -13.89
N ASN A 117 10.28 -10.82 -13.57
CA ASN A 117 10.47 -12.17 -14.09
C ASN A 117 10.32 -12.23 -15.62
N GLU A 118 9.30 -11.56 -16.18
CA GLU A 118 9.13 -11.46 -17.63
C GLU A 118 10.34 -10.80 -18.28
N ARG A 119 10.86 -9.74 -17.67
CA ARG A 119 12.07 -9.05 -18.15
C ARG A 119 13.30 -9.96 -18.08
N ILE A 120 13.48 -10.70 -16.99
CA ILE A 120 14.58 -11.66 -16.83
C ILE A 120 14.49 -12.73 -17.92
N GLN A 121 13.33 -13.35 -18.13
CA GLN A 121 13.15 -14.36 -19.17
C GLN A 121 13.44 -13.83 -20.57
N SER A 122 12.98 -12.61 -20.87
CA SER A 122 13.28 -11.95 -22.14
C SER A 122 14.79 -11.72 -22.30
N LEU A 123 15.47 -11.24 -21.27
CA LEU A 123 16.91 -11.03 -21.29
C LEU A 123 17.68 -12.34 -21.43
N GLU A 124 17.34 -13.37 -20.66
CA GLU A 124 17.90 -14.71 -20.78
C GLU A 124 17.73 -15.27 -22.20
N GLY A 125 16.56 -15.07 -22.82
CA GLY A 125 16.32 -15.43 -24.22
C GLY A 125 17.29 -14.72 -25.17
N THR A 126 17.38 -13.39 -25.08
CA THR A 126 18.31 -12.61 -25.93
C THR A 126 19.78 -12.98 -25.70
N VAL A 127 20.19 -13.24 -24.46
CA VAL A 127 21.56 -13.65 -24.12
C VAL A 127 21.86 -15.04 -24.70
N ASN A 128 20.92 -15.98 -24.64
CA ASN A 128 21.08 -17.29 -25.26
C ASN A 128 21.15 -17.20 -26.79
N GLU A 129 20.33 -16.37 -27.43
CA GLU A 129 20.42 -16.12 -28.87
C GLU A 129 21.79 -15.55 -29.28
N LEU A 130 22.28 -14.54 -28.53
CA LEU A 130 23.60 -13.97 -28.76
C LEU A 130 24.73 -14.98 -28.52
N LEU A 131 24.60 -15.81 -27.48
CA LEU A 131 25.56 -16.87 -27.18
C LEU A 131 25.61 -17.88 -28.32
N ASN A 132 24.45 -18.37 -28.78
CA ASN A 132 24.35 -19.33 -29.88
C ASN A 132 24.95 -18.77 -31.18
N SER A 133 24.63 -17.52 -31.52
CA SER A 133 25.22 -16.84 -32.69
C SER A 133 26.75 -16.75 -32.61
N LYS A 134 27.30 -16.48 -31.41
CA LYS A 134 28.75 -16.51 -31.20
C LYS A 134 29.33 -17.93 -31.29
N LEU A 135 28.65 -18.93 -30.75
CA LEU A 135 29.09 -20.33 -30.83
C LEU A 135 29.14 -20.82 -32.29
N GLU A 136 28.17 -20.45 -33.13
CA GLU A 136 28.18 -20.78 -34.57
C GLU A 136 29.36 -20.16 -35.32
N SER A 137 29.86 -19.01 -34.87
CA SER A 137 31.04 -18.37 -35.47
C SER A 137 32.36 -19.04 -35.08
N ILE A 138 32.34 -19.81 -34.00
CA ILE A 138 33.50 -20.53 -33.46
C ILE A 138 33.53 -21.94 -34.04
N ASP A 139 34.70 -22.39 -34.49
CA ASP A 139 34.91 -23.76 -34.97
C ASP A 139 34.60 -24.79 -33.87
N GLU A 140 33.93 -25.90 -34.22
CA GLU A 140 33.51 -26.97 -33.31
C GLU A 140 34.66 -27.50 -32.44
N SER A 141 35.89 -27.51 -32.97
CA SER A 141 37.09 -27.93 -32.24
C SER A 141 37.39 -27.11 -30.98
N TYR A 142 36.91 -25.87 -30.90
CA TYR A 142 37.08 -25.01 -29.73
C TYR A 142 35.87 -24.99 -28.81
N HIS A 143 34.76 -25.66 -29.16
CA HIS A 143 33.57 -25.73 -28.29
C HIS A 143 33.86 -26.48 -26.99
N ASP A 144 34.73 -27.49 -27.04
CA ASP A 144 35.20 -28.25 -25.88
C ASP A 144 35.95 -27.39 -24.83
N LEU A 145 36.46 -26.21 -25.22
CA LEU A 145 37.13 -25.30 -24.30
C LEU A 145 36.16 -24.46 -23.47
N ILE A 146 34.87 -24.45 -23.83
CA ILE A 146 33.84 -23.61 -23.23
C ILE A 146 33.30 -24.32 -21.98
N PRO A 147 33.44 -23.72 -20.78
CA PRO A 147 32.93 -24.36 -19.56
C PRO A 147 31.40 -24.48 -19.57
N GLU A 148 30.88 -25.69 -19.34
CA GLU A 148 29.43 -25.95 -19.39
C GLU A 148 28.67 -25.48 -18.14
N ASN A 149 29.36 -25.37 -17.00
CA ASN A 149 28.79 -25.09 -15.67
C ASN A 149 28.56 -23.60 -15.38
N LEU A 150 28.54 -22.76 -16.42
CA LEU A 150 28.35 -21.31 -16.31
C LEU A 150 26.94 -20.91 -16.74
N THR A 151 26.45 -19.80 -16.18
CA THR A 151 25.22 -19.15 -16.69
C THR A 151 25.45 -18.62 -18.11
N PRO A 152 24.40 -18.45 -18.93
CA PRO A 152 24.53 -17.94 -20.31
C PRO A 152 25.32 -16.62 -20.40
N GLU A 153 25.09 -15.70 -19.46
CA GLU A 153 25.82 -14.42 -19.37
C GLU A 153 27.32 -14.63 -19.12
N GLN A 154 27.65 -15.53 -18.19
CA GLN A 154 29.04 -15.87 -17.87
C GLN A 154 29.73 -16.60 -19.02
N LYS A 155 29.01 -17.49 -19.72
CA LYS A 155 29.51 -18.14 -20.94
C LYS A 155 29.83 -17.11 -22.01
N LEU A 156 28.92 -16.17 -22.26
CA LEU A 156 29.13 -15.09 -23.24
C LEU A 156 30.32 -14.20 -22.85
N ALA A 157 30.47 -13.85 -21.58
CA ALA A 157 31.63 -13.09 -21.09
C ALA A 157 32.96 -13.85 -21.25
N TRP A 158 32.95 -15.16 -21.00
CA TRP A 158 34.11 -16.02 -21.21
C TRP A 158 34.47 -16.11 -22.70
N VAL A 159 33.48 -16.34 -23.56
CA VAL A 159 33.66 -16.42 -25.01
C VAL A 159 34.25 -15.11 -25.55
N ASN A 160 33.70 -13.96 -25.15
CA ASN A 160 34.27 -12.66 -25.52
C ASN A 160 35.71 -12.48 -25.05
N SER A 161 36.03 -12.93 -23.84
CA SER A 161 37.40 -12.84 -23.30
C SER A 161 38.37 -13.77 -24.04
N ALA A 162 37.91 -14.96 -24.44
CA ALA A 162 38.68 -15.93 -25.21
C ALA A 162 38.92 -15.43 -26.64
N GLU A 163 37.90 -14.84 -27.26
CA GLU A 163 37.98 -14.19 -28.57
C GLU A 163 38.99 -13.02 -28.55
N GLN A 164 38.91 -12.13 -27.56
CA GLN A 164 39.86 -11.02 -27.39
C GLN A 164 41.30 -11.48 -27.17
N LYS A 165 41.49 -12.64 -26.55
CA LYS A 165 42.80 -13.27 -26.36
C LYS A 165 43.30 -14.01 -27.62
N GLY A 166 42.50 -14.05 -28.68
CA GLY A 166 42.83 -14.70 -29.95
C GLY A 166 42.69 -16.23 -29.93
N LEU A 167 41.92 -16.78 -28.97
CA LEU A 167 41.74 -18.23 -28.84
C LEU A 167 40.94 -18.81 -30.01
N PHE A 168 39.97 -18.05 -30.52
CA PHE A 168 39.24 -18.34 -31.74
C PHE A 168 39.91 -17.52 -32.84
N GLY A 169 40.89 -18.13 -33.51
CA GLY A 169 41.70 -17.44 -34.52
C GLY A 169 40.81 -16.78 -35.58
N ASN A 170 41.18 -15.55 -36.00
CA ASN A 170 40.57 -14.91 -37.16
C ASN A 170 40.60 -15.91 -38.31
N LYS A 171 39.44 -16.28 -38.83
CA LYS A 171 39.32 -17.06 -40.05
C LYS A 171 40.06 -16.28 -41.13
N GLN A 172 41.31 -16.63 -41.39
CA GLN A 172 42.03 -16.06 -42.51
C GLN A 172 41.26 -16.53 -43.73
N GLU A 173 40.54 -15.61 -44.37
CA GLU A 173 40.04 -15.81 -45.72
C GLU A 173 41.27 -16.11 -46.57
N GLN A 174 41.57 -17.39 -46.76
CA GLN A 174 42.56 -17.76 -47.74
C GLN A 174 41.98 -17.36 -49.10
N PRO A 175 42.66 -16.46 -49.85
CA PRO A 175 42.17 -16.08 -51.16
C PRO A 175 42.16 -17.33 -52.03
N ILE A 176 40.96 -17.81 -52.36
CA ILE A 176 40.79 -18.87 -53.35
C ILE A 176 41.21 -18.28 -54.69
N GLY A 177 42.41 -18.67 -55.12
CA GLY A 177 43.05 -18.19 -56.33
C GLY A 177 44.26 -17.33 -56.02
N GLU A 178 45.45 -17.94 -56.09
CA GLU A 178 46.65 -17.15 -56.31
C GLU A 178 46.45 -16.37 -57.62
N GLN A 179 46.70 -15.06 -57.60
CA GLN A 179 46.66 -14.25 -58.81
C GLN A 179 47.72 -14.80 -59.77
N THR A 180 47.27 -15.46 -60.85
CA THR A 180 48.13 -15.99 -61.92
C THR A 180 48.75 -14.90 -62.80
N ASN A 181 48.66 -13.63 -62.38
CA ASN A 181 49.28 -12.50 -63.05
C ASN A 181 50.46 -12.02 -62.19
N PRO A 182 51.71 -12.03 -62.70
CA PRO A 182 52.83 -11.41 -61.99
C PRO A 182 52.61 -9.89 -61.99
N GLN A 183 51.95 -9.39 -60.95
CA GLN A 183 51.96 -7.96 -60.66
C GLN A 183 53.37 -7.64 -60.18
N ASP A 184 54.07 -6.85 -60.98
CA ASP A 184 55.28 -6.14 -60.54
C ASP A 184 55.10 -5.68 -59.10
N VAL A 185 56.09 -6.01 -58.28
CA VAL A 185 56.19 -5.63 -56.87
C VAL A 185 56.14 -4.10 -56.78
N GLN A 186 54.94 -3.52 -56.75
CA GLN A 186 54.74 -2.15 -56.33
C GLN A 186 54.91 -2.14 -54.83
N GLN A 187 56.16 -1.94 -54.41
CA GLN A 187 56.47 -1.52 -53.06
C GLN A 187 55.60 -0.28 -52.79
N THR A 188 54.62 -0.44 -51.90
CA THR A 188 53.84 0.66 -51.36
C THR A 188 54.83 1.54 -50.58
N GLN A 189 55.43 2.51 -51.25
CA GLN A 189 56.34 3.42 -50.58
C GLN A 189 55.51 4.26 -49.60
N ASP A 190 55.83 4.11 -48.32
CA ASP A 190 55.15 4.74 -47.19
C ASP A 190 55.23 6.27 -47.32
N THR A 191 54.16 6.89 -47.82
CA THR A 191 54.08 8.32 -48.12
C THR A 191 54.24 9.18 -46.87
N ASN A 192 54.13 8.62 -45.67
CA ASN A 192 54.37 9.37 -44.44
C ASN A 192 55.84 9.69 -44.19
N LYS A 193 56.76 8.93 -44.82
CA LYS A 193 58.21 9.08 -44.62
C LYS A 193 58.90 9.89 -45.72
N MET A 194 58.15 10.35 -46.72
CA MET A 194 58.68 11.13 -47.85
C MET A 194 58.68 12.63 -47.58
N ASN A 195 59.74 13.31 -48.02
CA ASN A 195 59.81 14.76 -48.03
C ASN A 195 58.75 15.34 -49.01
N PRO A 196 58.09 16.47 -48.73
CA PRO A 196 57.15 17.14 -49.63
C PRO A 196 57.53 17.16 -51.13
N MET A 197 58.82 17.30 -51.47
CA MET A 197 59.29 17.26 -52.85
C MET A 197 59.17 15.86 -53.48
N GLU A 198 59.46 14.81 -52.72
CA GLU A 198 59.36 13.41 -53.17
C GLU A 198 57.91 12.98 -53.36
N LYS A 199 57.00 13.47 -52.49
CA LYS A 199 55.54 13.30 -52.65
C LYS A 199 55.02 13.91 -53.95
N LEU A 200 55.55 15.08 -54.31
CA LEU A 200 55.19 15.75 -55.55
C LEU A 200 55.66 14.87 -56.74
N LEU A 201 56.93 14.48 -56.76
CA LEU A 201 57.46 13.65 -57.85
C LEU A 201 56.77 12.27 -57.95
N SER A 202 56.38 11.65 -56.82
CA SER A 202 55.66 10.37 -56.84
C SER A 202 54.25 10.53 -57.44
N GLY A 203 53.59 11.67 -57.22
CA GLY A 203 52.28 11.99 -57.80
C GLY A 203 52.32 12.36 -59.28
N TYR A 204 53.46 12.84 -59.79
CA TYR A 204 53.65 13.20 -61.20
C TYR A 204 54.42 12.15 -62.02
N GLY A 205 54.80 11.01 -61.40
CA GLY A 205 55.56 9.94 -62.04
C GLY A 205 54.69 8.90 -62.75
N ARG A 206 54.86 8.81 -64.07
CA ARG A 206 54.38 7.80 -65.04
C ARG A 206 53.02 8.06 -65.70
N LYS A 207 53.09 8.60 -66.93
CA LYS A 207 52.33 8.07 -68.06
C LYS A 207 53.06 6.85 -68.61
#